data_AF-A0A534N8H3-F1
#
_entry.id   AF-A0A534N8H3-F1
#
_cell.length_a   1.000
_cell.length_b   1.000
_cell.length_c   1.000
_cell.angle_alpha   90.00
_cell.angle_beta   90.00
_cell.angle_gamma   90.00
#
_symmetry.space_group_name_H-M   'P 1'
#
loop_
_entity.id
_entity.type
_entity.pdbx_description
1 polymer ?
#
loop_
_entity_poly.entity_id
_entity_poly.type
_entity_poly.pdbx_seq_one_letter_code
_entity_poly.pdbx_strand_id
1 'polypeptide(L)'
;VRAHASGTITTDSPDYIPFMTYSRSSSAREQLWKVYRQRAHPQNLEVLDRMLARRHEMARLLRYESWAAYVTEDKMIGSAAAANDFIERIASAAEARARKDYETLLARKRRDDPAAEGIDAWDSEALKERVRAEQLGFDSRSVRPFFEVRRVMDGVLDATARMFGVEYRRLPDAAVWHDDVTAWEVVERGTAIGRFFLDLFPREGKYKHAAQFTLASGVREGTLPEAALVCNFPRPSREAALLDHGEVVTFFHEFGHLLHHLLGGHTRWRGISGVRTEWDFVEAPSQMLEEWCWDASVLRRFARHVETGEAIPAALVDRMRGADEFGKGLRVRQQMFYAATSLRLHDRDP
;
A
#
# COMPACT_ATOMS: atom_id res chain seq x y z
N VAL A 1 -3.71 -19.03 -7.46
CA VAL A 1 -3.09 -18.08 -8.42
C VAL A 1 -4.03 -17.97 -9.58
N ARG A 2 -4.48 -16.76 -9.93
CA ARG A 2 -5.37 -16.58 -11.08
C ARG A 2 -4.50 -16.80 -12.31
N ALA A 3 -4.47 -18.03 -12.83
CA ALA A 3 -3.92 -18.25 -14.15
C ALA A 3 -4.81 -17.47 -15.12
N HIS A 4 -4.21 -16.63 -15.98
CA HIS A 4 -4.92 -16.13 -17.15
C HIS A 4 -5.46 -17.32 -17.95
N ALA A 5 -6.48 -17.11 -18.79
CA ALA A 5 -7.07 -18.18 -19.62
C ALA A 5 -6.03 -18.97 -20.46
N SER A 6 -4.82 -18.42 -20.63
CA SER A 6 -3.66 -19.03 -21.30
C SER A 6 -2.74 -19.88 -20.41
N GLY A 7 -2.96 -19.96 -19.09
CA GLY A 7 -2.02 -20.60 -18.15
C GLY A 7 -0.75 -19.79 -17.87
N THR A 8 -0.65 -18.56 -18.37
CA THR A 8 0.50 -17.67 -18.19
C THR A 8 0.48 -17.00 -16.83
N ILE A 9 1.63 -16.90 -16.18
CA ILE A 9 1.86 -16.18 -14.93
C ILE A 9 2.83 -15.04 -15.24
N THR A 10 2.40 -13.81 -15.00
CA THR A 10 3.19 -12.61 -15.30
C THR A 10 3.98 -12.14 -14.08
N THR A 11 4.82 -11.13 -14.27
CA THR A 11 5.50 -10.41 -13.17
C THR A 11 4.69 -9.24 -12.63
N ASP A 12 3.46 -9.04 -13.12
CA ASP A 12 2.57 -8.03 -12.58
C ASP A 12 2.10 -8.44 -11.18
N SER A 13 1.89 -7.46 -10.29
CA SER A 13 1.53 -7.69 -8.90
C SER A 13 0.34 -8.64 -8.69
N PRO A 14 -0.75 -8.59 -9.49
CA PRO A 14 -1.89 -9.51 -9.35
C PRO A 14 -1.55 -10.98 -9.55
N ASP A 15 -0.49 -11.29 -10.30
CA ASP A 15 -0.02 -12.66 -10.52
C ASP A 15 1.12 -13.03 -9.56
N TYR A 16 2.11 -12.14 -9.47
CA TYR A 16 3.33 -12.39 -8.70
C TYR A 16 3.04 -12.60 -7.22
N ILE A 17 2.30 -11.68 -6.58
CA ILE A 17 2.08 -11.73 -5.12
C ILE A 17 1.35 -13.02 -4.72
N PRO A 18 0.18 -13.36 -5.30
CA PRO A 18 -0.50 -14.60 -4.93
C PRO A 18 0.29 -15.86 -5.27
N PHE A 19 1.11 -15.84 -6.34
CA PHE A 19 1.96 -16.99 -6.67
C PHE A 19 3.05 -17.21 -5.63
N MET A 20 3.76 -16.15 -5.23
CA MET A 20 4.80 -16.21 -4.21
C MET A 20 4.24 -16.61 -2.83
N THR A 21 3.00 -16.24 -2.52
CA THR A 21 2.34 -16.57 -1.24
C THR A 21 1.77 -18.00 -1.22
N TYR A 22 1.02 -18.40 -2.24
CA TYR A 22 0.18 -19.62 -2.16
C TYR A 22 0.68 -20.81 -2.98
N SER A 23 1.61 -20.62 -3.93
CA SER A 23 2.17 -21.74 -4.69
C SER A 23 2.83 -22.72 -3.72
N ARG A 24 2.61 -24.03 -3.91
CA ARG A 24 3.25 -25.07 -3.08
C ARG A 24 4.67 -25.39 -3.55
N SER A 25 4.99 -25.13 -4.82
CA SER A 25 6.28 -25.48 -5.42
C SER A 25 7.34 -24.39 -5.16
N SER A 26 8.38 -24.71 -4.37
CA SER A 26 9.52 -23.81 -4.14
C SER A 26 10.30 -23.53 -5.42
N SER A 27 10.56 -24.55 -6.24
CA SER A 27 11.26 -24.38 -7.53
C SER A 27 10.50 -23.47 -8.49
N ALA A 28 9.17 -23.54 -8.52
CA ALA A 28 8.38 -22.65 -9.36
C ALA A 28 8.41 -21.20 -8.82
N ARG A 29 8.36 -21.01 -7.49
CA ARG A 29 8.56 -19.69 -6.86
C ARG A 29 9.94 -19.13 -7.17
N GLU A 30 10.99 -19.96 -7.13
CA GLU A 30 12.35 -19.57 -7.47
C GLU A 30 12.44 -19.06 -8.91
N GLN A 31 11.89 -19.79 -9.88
CA GLN A 31 11.89 -19.39 -11.30
C GLN A 31 11.22 -18.03 -11.48
N LEU A 32 10.02 -17.85 -10.93
CA LEU A 32 9.32 -16.57 -11.04
C LEU A 32 10.05 -15.44 -10.31
N TRP A 33 10.61 -15.72 -9.13
CA TRP A 33 11.39 -14.76 -8.35
C TRP A 33 12.63 -14.28 -9.12
N LYS A 34 13.37 -15.18 -9.78
CA LYS A 34 14.53 -14.82 -10.61
C LYS A 34 14.12 -13.90 -11.76
N VAL A 35 13.08 -14.28 -12.52
CA VAL A 35 12.55 -13.45 -13.61
C VAL A 35 12.13 -12.08 -13.09
N TYR A 36 11.41 -12.03 -11.97
CA TYR A 36 10.95 -10.77 -11.37
C TYR A 36 12.11 -9.86 -10.93
N ARG A 37 13.17 -10.42 -10.35
CA ARG A 37 14.35 -9.69 -9.87
C ARG A 37 15.33 -9.30 -10.97
N GLN A 38 15.25 -9.92 -12.14
CA GLN A 38 16.06 -9.60 -13.33
C GLN A 38 15.35 -8.66 -14.32
N ARG A 39 14.16 -8.15 -13.99
CA ARG A 39 13.45 -7.20 -14.86
C ARG A 39 14.32 -5.98 -15.15
N ALA A 40 14.41 -5.64 -16.42
CA ALA A 40 15.23 -4.54 -16.96
C ALA A 40 16.74 -4.64 -16.68
N HIS A 41 17.24 -5.81 -16.25
CA HIS A 41 18.68 -6.08 -16.20
C HIS A 41 19.16 -6.63 -17.56
N PRO A 42 20.33 -6.18 -18.07
CA PRO A 42 21.26 -5.22 -17.46
C PRO A 42 20.98 -3.74 -17.80
N GLN A 43 19.99 -3.44 -18.65
CA GLN A 43 19.77 -2.10 -19.22
C GLN A 43 19.62 -1.00 -18.16
N ASN A 44 19.01 -1.31 -17.01
CA ASN A 44 18.83 -0.34 -15.93
C ASN A 44 20.10 -0.05 -15.12
N LEU A 45 21.17 -0.83 -15.24
CA LEU A 45 22.43 -0.55 -14.53
C LEU A 45 23.06 0.76 -15.03
N GLU A 46 23.22 0.91 -16.35
CA GLU A 46 23.76 2.15 -16.94
C GLU A 46 22.84 3.36 -16.66
N VAL A 47 21.53 3.14 -16.64
CA VAL A 47 20.56 4.20 -16.29
C VAL A 47 20.74 4.62 -14.84
N LEU A 48 20.90 3.68 -13.92
CA LEU A 48 21.14 3.95 -12.50
C LEU A 48 22.44 4.73 -12.31
N ASP A 49 23.55 4.28 -12.90
CA ASP A 49 24.86 4.94 -12.76
C ASP A 49 24.81 6.39 -13.27
N ARG A 50 24.23 6.61 -14.45
CA ARG A 50 24.05 7.97 -15.00
C ARG A 50 23.16 8.82 -14.11
N MET A 51 22.09 8.24 -13.54
CA MET A 51 21.21 8.97 -12.63
C MET A 51 21.93 9.40 -11.35
N LEU A 52 22.74 8.51 -10.75
CA LEU A 52 23.53 8.82 -9.55
C LEU A 52 24.55 9.93 -9.84
N ALA A 53 25.28 9.81 -10.96
CA ALA A 53 26.25 10.84 -11.39
C ALA A 53 25.60 12.21 -11.60
N ARG A 54 24.45 12.28 -12.30
CA ARG A 54 23.74 13.54 -12.54
C ARG A 54 23.12 14.15 -11.29
N ARG A 55 22.62 13.32 -10.37
CA ARG A 55 22.14 13.79 -9.06
C ARG A 55 23.28 14.39 -8.24
N HIS A 56 24.45 13.75 -8.23
CA HIS A 56 25.63 14.29 -7.57
C HIS A 56 26.04 15.63 -8.17
N GLU A 57 26.17 15.71 -9.50
CA GLU A 57 26.49 16.96 -10.22
C GLU A 57 25.51 18.09 -9.87
N MET A 58 24.20 17.80 -9.87
CA MET A 58 23.17 18.78 -9.51
C MET A 58 23.31 19.30 -8.08
N ALA A 59 23.55 18.40 -7.11
CA ALA A 59 23.80 18.80 -5.73
C ALA A 59 25.03 19.71 -5.61
N ARG A 60 26.13 19.41 -6.31
CA ARG A 60 27.35 20.24 -6.31
C ARG A 60 27.14 21.62 -6.91
N LEU A 61 26.42 21.71 -8.03
CA LEU A 61 26.07 22.99 -8.66
C LEU A 61 25.24 23.89 -7.72
N LEU A 62 24.36 23.27 -6.93
CA LEU A 62 23.57 23.95 -5.90
C LEU A 62 24.31 24.13 -4.57
N ARG A 63 25.60 23.75 -4.50
CA ARG A 63 26.50 23.90 -3.34
C ARG A 63 26.16 23.00 -2.14
N TYR A 64 25.50 21.87 -2.37
CA TYR A 64 25.30 20.82 -1.36
C TYR A 64 26.45 19.80 -1.39
N GLU A 65 26.65 19.11 -0.27
CA GLU A 65 27.66 18.06 -0.15
C GLU A 65 27.25 16.77 -0.86
N SER A 66 25.97 16.45 -0.97
CA SER A 66 25.52 15.23 -1.61
C SER A 66 24.10 15.39 -2.12
N TRP A 67 23.66 14.45 -2.96
CA TRP A 67 22.24 14.40 -3.33
C TRP A 67 21.36 14.18 -2.11
N ALA A 68 21.82 13.35 -1.16
CA ALA A 68 21.12 13.12 0.10
C ALA A 68 20.95 14.43 0.88
N ALA A 69 22.00 15.24 1.05
CA ALA A 69 21.90 16.54 1.73
C ALA A 69 20.89 17.47 1.06
N TYR A 70 20.95 17.59 -0.27
CA TYR A 70 19.99 18.40 -1.05
C TYR A 70 18.55 17.93 -0.86
N VAL A 71 18.28 16.64 -1.06
CA VAL A 71 16.91 16.13 -1.09
C VAL A 71 16.26 16.05 0.30
N THR A 72 17.05 16.05 1.38
CA THR A 72 16.50 16.02 2.75
C THR A 72 16.21 17.39 3.35
N GLU A 73 16.72 18.48 2.77
CA GLU A 73 16.59 19.83 3.35
C GLU A 73 15.13 20.28 3.48
N ASP A 74 14.29 19.96 2.49
CA ASP A 74 12.88 20.33 2.44
C ASP A 74 11.94 19.28 3.05
N LYS A 75 12.51 18.29 3.75
CA LYS A 75 11.78 17.18 4.36
C LYS A 75 11.67 17.38 5.87
N MET A 76 10.69 16.73 6.49
CA MET A 76 10.52 16.76 7.93
C MET A 76 11.76 16.21 8.65
N ILE A 77 12.47 15.24 8.06
CA ILE A 77 13.72 14.70 8.60
C ILE A 77 14.90 15.70 8.60
N GLY A 78 14.87 16.69 7.70
CA GLY A 78 15.79 17.84 7.64
C GLY A 78 17.24 17.57 7.22
N SER A 79 17.77 16.35 7.33
CA SER A 79 19.15 16.04 6.91
C SER A 79 19.40 14.55 6.62
N ALA A 80 20.44 14.28 5.81
CA ALA A 80 20.93 12.92 5.55
C ALA A 80 21.41 12.21 6.82
N ALA A 81 22.08 12.93 7.73
CA ALA A 81 22.55 12.40 9.01
C ALA A 81 21.37 11.96 9.89
N ALA A 82 20.35 12.81 10.04
CA ALA A 82 19.14 12.47 10.80
C ALA A 82 18.39 11.28 10.17
N ALA A 83 18.38 11.17 8.85
CA ALA A 83 17.81 10.01 8.16
C ALA A 83 18.60 8.73 8.46
N ASN A 84 19.94 8.77 8.46
CA ASN A 84 20.77 7.63 8.84
C ASN A 84 20.50 7.20 10.29
N ASP A 85 20.52 8.13 11.24
CA ASP A 85 20.27 7.87 12.65
C ASP A 85 18.88 7.26 12.88
N PHE A 86 17.87 7.77 12.17
CA PHE A 86 16.52 7.20 12.20
C PHE A 86 16.51 5.76 11.70
N ILE A 87 17.13 5.49 10.55
CA ILE A 87 17.20 4.16 9.96
C ILE A 87 17.86 3.19 10.94
N GLU A 88 19.02 3.54 11.50
CA GLU A 88 19.76 2.70 12.45
C GLU A 88 18.94 2.41 13.72
N ARG A 89 18.28 3.44 14.27
CA ARG A 89 17.43 3.29 15.46
C ARG A 89 16.28 2.32 15.22
N ILE A 90 15.58 2.45 14.09
CA ILE A 90 14.46 1.55 13.75
C ILE A 90 14.98 0.13 13.43
N ALA A 91 16.10 0.02 12.72
CA ALA A 91 16.74 -1.27 12.46
C ALA A 91 17.12 -1.99 13.77
N SER A 92 17.66 -1.27 14.75
CA SER A 92 18.01 -1.80 16.06
C SER A 92 16.77 -2.22 16.86
N ALA A 93 15.73 -1.39 16.87
CA ALA A 93 14.48 -1.69 17.58
C ALA A 93 13.78 -2.95 17.05
N ALA A 94 13.86 -3.21 15.74
CA ALA A 94 13.24 -4.35 15.10
C ALA A 94 14.05 -5.66 15.23
N GLU A 95 15.33 -5.61 15.62
CA GLU A 95 16.27 -6.73 15.56
C GLU A 95 15.78 -7.96 16.34
N ALA A 96 15.44 -7.78 17.61
CA ALA A 96 15.01 -8.89 18.47
C ALA A 96 13.74 -9.57 17.94
N ARG A 97 12.78 -8.79 17.42
CA ARG A 97 11.55 -9.32 16.84
C ARG A 97 11.82 -10.03 15.51
N ALA A 98 12.63 -9.43 14.64
CA ALA A 98 13.00 -10.01 13.36
C ALA A 98 13.72 -11.36 13.53
N ARG A 99 14.64 -11.46 14.49
CA ARG A 99 15.33 -12.71 14.82
C ARG A 99 14.35 -13.80 15.27
N LYS A 100 13.43 -13.46 16.18
CA LYS A 100 12.40 -14.42 16.64
C LYS A 100 11.52 -14.89 15.48
N ASP A 101 11.03 -13.97 14.65
CA ASP A 101 10.20 -14.31 13.49
C ASP A 101 10.99 -15.18 12.49
N TYR A 102 12.28 -14.88 12.25
CA TYR A 102 13.16 -15.68 11.40
C TYR A 102 13.34 -17.11 11.91
N GLU A 103 13.62 -17.26 13.21
CA GLU A 103 13.78 -18.57 13.86
C GLU A 103 12.51 -19.41 13.74
N THR A 104 11.33 -18.80 13.92
CA THR A 104 10.04 -19.47 13.71
C THR A 104 9.88 -19.93 12.26
N LEU A 105 10.22 -19.10 11.27
CA LEU A 105 10.15 -19.47 9.86
C LEU A 105 11.15 -20.58 9.51
N LEU A 106 12.38 -20.52 10.02
CA LEU A 106 13.40 -21.53 9.78
C LEU A 106 13.03 -22.87 10.42
N ALA A 107 12.53 -22.86 11.65
CA ALA A 107 12.00 -24.05 12.32
C ALA A 107 10.84 -24.66 11.52
N ARG A 108 9.97 -23.84 10.93
CA ARG A 108 8.92 -24.32 10.05
C ARG A 108 9.46 -24.90 8.75
N LYS A 109 10.45 -24.26 8.11
CA LYS A 109 11.10 -24.78 6.89
C LYS A 109 11.77 -26.14 7.16
N ARG A 110 12.41 -26.31 8.33
CA ARG A 110 13.02 -27.57 8.76
C ARG A 110 12.07 -28.75 8.93
N ARG A 111 10.75 -28.49 9.02
CA ARG A 111 9.75 -29.57 8.96
C ARG A 111 9.56 -30.11 7.55
N ASP A 112 9.77 -29.29 6.52
CA ASP A 112 9.69 -29.69 5.11
C ASP A 112 11.04 -30.22 4.61
N ASP A 113 12.14 -29.60 5.06
CA ASP A 113 13.52 -29.94 4.71
C ASP A 113 14.41 -29.86 5.96
N PRO A 114 14.67 -30.99 6.66
CA PRO A 114 15.48 -31.02 7.88
C PRO A 114 16.91 -30.48 7.72
N ALA A 115 17.45 -30.43 6.50
CA ALA A 115 18.79 -29.91 6.22
C ALA A 115 18.81 -28.39 6.00
N ALA A 116 17.67 -27.71 6.04
CA ALA A 116 17.60 -26.27 5.78
C ALA A 116 18.40 -25.45 6.83
N GLU A 117 19.40 -24.71 6.37
CA GLU A 117 20.21 -23.80 7.18
C GLU A 117 19.71 -22.35 7.15
N GLY A 118 18.88 -22.00 6.16
CA GLY A 118 18.34 -20.66 5.98
C GLY A 118 17.06 -20.64 5.15
N ILE A 119 16.48 -19.46 5.02
CA ILE A 119 15.26 -19.21 4.24
C ILE A 119 15.64 -18.56 2.92
N ASP A 120 15.23 -19.16 1.82
CA ASP A 120 15.42 -18.58 0.50
C ASP A 120 14.48 -17.40 0.27
N ALA A 121 14.93 -16.42 -0.50
CA ALA A 121 14.18 -15.19 -0.75
C ALA A 121 12.81 -15.44 -1.41
N TRP A 122 12.66 -16.54 -2.16
CA TRP A 122 11.40 -16.95 -2.81
C TRP A 122 10.48 -17.79 -1.91
N ASP A 123 10.93 -18.17 -0.72
CA ASP A 123 10.16 -19.01 0.21
C ASP A 123 9.56 -18.22 1.37
N SER A 124 10.06 -17.00 1.64
CA SER A 124 9.68 -16.21 2.81
C SER A 124 8.17 -15.96 2.93
N GLU A 125 7.49 -15.52 1.86
CA GLU A 125 6.04 -15.24 1.91
C GLU A 125 5.21 -16.51 2.11
N ALA A 126 5.52 -17.58 1.36
CA ALA A 126 4.83 -18.85 1.50
C ALA A 126 5.00 -19.48 2.89
N LEU A 127 6.20 -19.37 3.48
CA LEU A 127 6.44 -19.84 4.84
C LEU A 127 5.70 -18.99 5.88
N LYS A 128 5.63 -17.67 5.69
CA LYS A 128 4.84 -16.79 6.57
C LYS A 128 3.37 -17.17 6.58
N GLU A 129 2.78 -17.43 5.42
CA GLU A 129 1.38 -17.85 5.32
C GLU A 129 1.15 -19.20 5.99
N ARG A 130 2.06 -20.16 5.82
CA ARG A 130 1.99 -21.46 6.53
C ARG A 130 2.08 -21.30 8.03
N VAL A 131 2.99 -20.47 8.55
CA VAL A 131 3.09 -20.23 9.99
C VAL A 131 1.82 -19.57 10.54
N ARG A 132 1.25 -18.59 9.84
CA ARG A 132 -0.02 -17.96 10.26
C ARG A 132 -1.16 -18.98 10.33
N ALA A 133 -1.28 -19.85 9.33
CA ALA A 133 -2.30 -20.89 9.31
C ALA A 133 -2.09 -21.93 10.43
N GLU A 134 -0.87 -22.46 10.57
CA GLU A 134 -0.56 -23.59 11.46
C GLU A 134 -0.41 -23.20 12.93
N GLN A 135 0.17 -22.03 13.21
CA GLN A 135 0.55 -21.64 14.58
C GLN A 135 -0.35 -20.55 15.15
N LEU A 136 -0.98 -19.73 14.30
CA LEU A 136 -1.83 -18.61 14.73
C LEU A 136 -3.32 -18.83 14.42
N GLY A 137 -3.66 -19.98 13.81
CA GLY A 137 -5.04 -20.35 13.52
C GLY A 137 -5.74 -19.38 12.58
N PHE A 138 -4.98 -18.74 11.68
CA PHE A 138 -5.48 -17.74 10.76
C PHE A 138 -5.06 -18.06 9.32
N ASP A 139 -6.06 -18.30 8.46
CA ASP A 139 -5.90 -18.38 7.01
C ASP A 139 -6.39 -17.07 6.42
N SER A 140 -5.54 -16.37 5.66
CA SER A 140 -5.90 -15.08 5.07
C SER A 140 -7.13 -15.16 4.15
N ARG A 141 -7.45 -16.34 3.62
CA ARG A 141 -8.65 -16.58 2.81
C ARG A 141 -9.93 -16.65 3.63
N SER A 142 -9.87 -16.88 4.95
CA SER A 142 -11.08 -17.05 5.78
C SER A 142 -11.84 -15.74 6.02
N VAL A 143 -11.18 -14.59 5.88
CA VAL A 143 -11.82 -13.26 6.04
C VAL A 143 -12.36 -12.71 4.73
N ARG A 144 -11.86 -13.22 3.60
CA ARG A 144 -12.19 -12.75 2.26
C ARG A 144 -13.71 -12.74 1.95
N PRO A 145 -14.52 -13.74 2.38
CA PRO A 145 -15.97 -13.72 2.16
C PRO A 145 -16.72 -12.57 2.84
N PHE A 146 -16.09 -11.82 3.74
CA PHE A 146 -16.69 -10.67 4.41
C PHE A 146 -16.48 -9.35 3.66
N PHE A 147 -15.56 -9.32 2.69
CA PHE A 147 -15.11 -8.09 2.03
C PHE A 147 -15.55 -8.03 0.57
N GLU A 148 -16.88 -8.04 0.34
CA GLU A 148 -17.42 -7.75 -0.99
C GLU A 148 -17.18 -6.28 -1.35
N VAL A 149 -16.69 -6.02 -2.56
CA VAL A 149 -16.15 -4.72 -2.97
C VAL A 149 -17.13 -3.55 -2.82
N ARG A 150 -18.43 -3.75 -3.13
CA ARG A 150 -19.43 -2.68 -2.97
C ARG A 150 -19.68 -2.38 -1.50
N ARG A 151 -19.84 -3.41 -0.66
CA ARG A 151 -19.94 -3.25 0.80
C ARG A 151 -18.72 -2.55 1.38
N VAL A 152 -17.52 -2.90 0.93
CA VAL A 152 -16.28 -2.24 1.39
C VAL A 152 -16.27 -0.76 0.99
N MET A 153 -16.65 -0.42 -0.25
CA MET A 153 -16.78 0.96 -0.71
C MET A 153 -17.76 1.76 0.14
N ASP A 154 -18.96 1.23 0.36
CA ASP A 154 -19.96 1.89 1.21
C ASP A 154 -19.44 2.04 2.66
N GLY A 155 -18.68 1.06 3.14
CA GLY A 155 -18.03 1.09 4.45
C GLY A 155 -16.96 2.17 4.61
N VAL A 156 -16.07 2.31 3.63
CA VAL A 156 -15.03 3.37 3.60
C VAL A 156 -15.69 4.75 3.61
N LEU A 157 -16.71 4.94 2.78
CA LEU A 157 -17.49 6.18 2.73
C LEU A 157 -18.19 6.45 4.07
N ASP A 158 -18.93 5.50 4.63
CA ASP A 158 -19.62 5.72 5.93
C ASP A 158 -18.64 5.97 7.10
N ALA A 159 -17.53 5.24 7.16
CA ALA A 159 -16.54 5.39 8.22
C ALA A 159 -15.89 6.79 8.18
N THR A 160 -15.48 7.24 7.00
CA THR A 160 -14.80 8.54 6.83
C THR A 160 -15.76 9.71 6.92
N ALA A 161 -16.99 9.58 6.40
CA ALA A 161 -18.05 10.58 6.57
C ALA A 161 -18.27 10.91 8.05
N ARG A 162 -18.32 9.89 8.90
CA ARG A 162 -18.50 10.06 10.35
C ARG A 162 -17.27 10.63 11.04
N MET A 163 -16.08 10.20 10.62
CA MET A 163 -14.82 10.67 11.21
C MET A 163 -14.62 12.16 10.98
N PHE A 164 -14.93 12.64 9.77
CA PHE A 164 -14.66 14.02 9.36
C PHE A 164 -15.89 14.92 9.38
N GLY A 165 -17.08 14.38 9.68
CA GLY A 165 -18.32 15.16 9.73
C GLY A 165 -18.78 15.66 8.36
N VAL A 166 -18.55 14.85 7.31
CA VAL A 166 -18.88 15.18 5.91
C VAL A 166 -19.94 14.24 5.35
N GLU A 167 -20.57 14.66 4.26
CA GLU A 167 -21.51 13.87 3.47
C GLU A 167 -20.92 13.60 2.08
N TYR A 168 -21.16 12.41 1.52
CA TYR A 168 -20.82 12.10 0.14
C TYR A 168 -22.07 11.96 -0.70
N ARG A 169 -22.16 12.70 -1.80
CA ARG A 169 -23.31 12.65 -2.72
C ARG A 169 -22.85 12.24 -4.11
N ARG A 170 -23.56 11.31 -4.74
CA ARG A 170 -23.26 10.92 -6.13
C ARG A 170 -23.62 12.03 -7.10
N LEU A 171 -22.81 12.17 -8.13
CA LEU A 171 -23.03 13.05 -9.28
C LEU A 171 -23.22 12.18 -10.55
N PRO A 172 -24.41 11.58 -10.76
CA PRO A 172 -24.62 10.61 -11.84
C PRO A 172 -24.45 11.20 -13.25
N ASP A 173 -24.71 12.50 -13.40
CA ASP A 173 -24.64 13.21 -14.69
C ASP A 173 -23.26 13.88 -14.94
N ALA A 174 -22.28 13.66 -14.05
CA ALA A 174 -20.94 14.20 -14.24
C ALA A 174 -20.23 13.52 -15.41
N ALA A 175 -19.48 14.30 -16.20
CA ALA A 175 -18.62 13.75 -17.23
C ALA A 175 -17.51 12.89 -16.60
N VAL A 176 -17.40 11.65 -17.05
CA VAL A 176 -16.38 10.68 -16.61
C VAL A 176 -15.64 10.10 -17.81
N TRP A 177 -14.41 9.63 -17.60
CA TRP A 177 -13.58 9.06 -18.68
C TRP A 177 -13.86 7.58 -18.98
N HIS A 178 -14.71 6.92 -18.19
CA HIS A 178 -15.09 5.52 -18.37
C HIS A 178 -16.40 5.22 -17.63
N ASP A 179 -17.24 4.32 -18.16
CA ASP A 179 -18.56 3.96 -17.61
C ASP A 179 -18.53 3.33 -16.20
N ASP A 180 -17.35 2.90 -15.76
CA ASP A 180 -17.14 2.30 -14.43
C ASP A 180 -16.78 3.34 -13.37
N VAL A 181 -16.46 4.57 -13.80
CA VAL A 181 -16.02 5.64 -12.92
C VAL A 181 -17.25 6.27 -12.29
N THR A 182 -17.23 6.40 -10.97
CA THR A 182 -18.30 7.11 -10.25
C THR A 182 -17.80 8.45 -9.77
N ALA A 183 -18.59 9.50 -9.98
CA ALA A 183 -18.31 10.85 -9.53
C ALA A 183 -19.12 11.20 -8.27
N TRP A 184 -18.49 11.95 -7.38
CA TRP A 184 -19.02 12.28 -6.06
C TRP A 184 -18.64 13.72 -5.67
N GLU A 185 -19.46 14.33 -4.84
CA GLU A 185 -19.12 15.55 -4.11
C GLU A 185 -19.01 15.26 -2.61
N VAL A 186 -18.09 15.96 -1.94
CA VAL A 186 -17.96 16.02 -0.49
C VAL A 186 -18.66 17.27 -0.01
N VAL A 187 -19.58 17.12 0.93
CA VAL A 187 -20.40 18.20 1.46
C VAL A 187 -20.15 18.35 2.95
N GLU A 188 -19.80 19.56 3.39
CA GLU A 188 -19.70 19.92 4.80
C GLU A 188 -20.76 20.98 5.11
N ARG A 189 -21.61 20.72 6.11
CA ARG A 189 -22.67 21.65 6.56
C ARG A 189 -23.54 22.20 5.41
N GLY A 190 -23.86 21.34 4.44
CA GLY A 190 -24.69 21.68 3.28
C GLY A 190 -23.96 22.37 2.13
N THR A 191 -22.66 22.65 2.25
CA THR A 191 -21.83 23.26 1.21
C THR A 191 -20.90 22.23 0.58
N ALA A 192 -20.83 22.18 -0.76
CA ALA A 192 -19.86 21.34 -1.45
C ALA A 192 -18.44 21.88 -1.23
N ILE A 193 -17.56 21.05 -0.67
CA ILE A 193 -16.17 21.39 -0.35
C ILE A 193 -15.16 20.70 -1.25
N GLY A 194 -15.56 19.69 -2.02
CA GLY A 194 -14.66 19.04 -2.97
C GLY A 194 -15.39 18.04 -3.84
N ARG A 195 -14.71 17.54 -4.87
CA ARG A 195 -15.23 16.46 -5.73
C ARG A 195 -14.22 15.36 -5.89
N PHE A 196 -14.70 14.14 -6.07
CA PHE A 196 -13.83 13.03 -6.37
C PHE A 196 -14.44 12.00 -7.30
N PHE A 197 -13.55 11.22 -7.89
CA PHE A 197 -13.88 10.15 -8.82
C PHE A 197 -13.28 8.84 -8.30
N LEU A 198 -14.08 7.78 -8.29
CA LEU A 198 -13.62 6.44 -7.95
C LEU A 198 -13.50 5.61 -9.23
N ASP A 199 -12.27 5.24 -9.59
CA ASP A 199 -11.95 4.36 -10.71
C ASP A 199 -11.33 3.06 -10.17
N LEU A 200 -12.19 2.10 -9.80
CA LEU A 200 -11.78 1.01 -8.92
C LEU A 200 -11.41 -0.31 -9.62
N PHE A 201 -11.78 -0.50 -10.89
CA PHE A 201 -11.68 -1.80 -11.57
C PHE A 201 -10.56 -1.83 -12.64
N PRO A 202 -9.87 -2.97 -12.83
CA PRO A 202 -8.84 -3.09 -13.84
C PRO A 202 -9.43 -3.06 -15.25
N ARG A 203 -8.67 -2.51 -16.19
CA ARG A 203 -8.90 -2.55 -17.64
C ARG A 203 -7.59 -2.30 -18.38
N GLU A 204 -7.55 -2.68 -19.65
CA GLU A 204 -6.39 -2.44 -20.52
C GLU A 204 -6.04 -0.95 -20.58
N GLY A 205 -4.74 -0.62 -20.58
CA GLY A 205 -4.25 0.76 -20.63
C GLY A 205 -4.39 1.57 -19.34
N LYS A 206 -5.06 1.05 -18.29
CA LYS A 206 -5.20 1.72 -16.99
C LYS A 206 -3.92 1.60 -16.15
N TYR A 207 -3.64 2.64 -15.35
CA TYR A 207 -2.61 2.61 -14.31
C TYR A 207 -2.81 1.41 -13.36
N LYS A 208 -1.76 0.61 -13.17
CA LYS A 208 -1.85 -0.72 -12.55
C LYS A 208 -1.76 -0.73 -11.01
N HIS A 209 -1.37 0.39 -10.39
CA HIS A 209 -1.28 0.49 -8.93
C HIS A 209 -2.48 1.23 -8.35
N ALA A 210 -2.64 1.13 -7.02
CA ALA A 210 -3.53 2.01 -6.29
C ALA A 210 -2.85 3.38 -6.14
N ALA A 211 -3.58 4.47 -6.35
CA ALA A 211 -3.08 5.82 -6.20
C ALA A 211 -4.21 6.85 -6.17
N GLN A 212 -3.99 7.94 -5.43
CA GLN A 212 -4.73 9.18 -5.58
C GLN A 212 -4.05 10.13 -6.57
N PHE A 213 -4.84 10.74 -7.45
CA PHE A 213 -4.41 11.73 -8.42
C PHE A 213 -5.15 13.05 -8.20
N THR A 214 -4.40 14.14 -8.10
CA THR A 214 -4.97 15.50 -8.07
C THR A 214 -5.45 15.90 -9.46
N LEU A 215 -6.73 16.25 -9.59
CA LEU A 215 -7.30 16.81 -10.83
C LEU A 215 -7.32 18.34 -10.78
N ALA A 216 -7.73 18.89 -9.62
CA ALA A 216 -7.68 20.32 -9.35
C ALA A 216 -7.23 20.56 -7.90
N SER A 217 -6.26 21.45 -7.72
CA SER A 217 -5.91 21.94 -6.38
C SER A 217 -6.90 23.02 -5.95
N GLY A 218 -7.49 22.88 -4.77
CA GLY A 218 -8.42 23.87 -4.26
C GLY A 218 -7.73 25.13 -3.72
N VAL A 219 -8.48 26.22 -3.59
CA VAL A 219 -8.08 27.42 -2.84
C VAL A 219 -9.29 28.05 -2.14
N ARG A 220 -9.08 28.69 -0.99
CA ARG A 220 -10.11 29.43 -0.25
C ARG A 220 -10.71 30.49 -1.17
N GLU A 221 -12.02 30.40 -1.42
CA GLU A 221 -12.79 31.30 -2.30
C GLU A 221 -12.51 31.17 -3.81
N GLY A 222 -12.00 30.02 -4.27
CA GLY A 222 -11.78 29.78 -5.70
C GLY A 222 -12.15 28.38 -6.15
N THR A 223 -11.20 27.71 -6.83
CA THR A 223 -11.40 26.35 -7.35
C THR A 223 -11.69 25.39 -6.20
N LEU A 224 -12.68 24.50 -6.36
CA LEU A 224 -12.87 23.37 -5.47
C LEU A 224 -11.75 22.34 -5.70
N PRO A 225 -11.23 21.69 -4.64
CA PRO A 225 -10.31 20.58 -4.82
C PRO A 225 -11.03 19.40 -5.49
N GLU A 226 -10.39 18.85 -6.52
CA GLU A 226 -10.88 17.68 -7.26
C GLU A 226 -9.79 16.62 -7.35
N ALA A 227 -10.17 15.35 -7.23
CA ALA A 227 -9.24 14.22 -7.26
C ALA A 227 -9.83 12.94 -7.81
N ALA A 228 -8.99 12.06 -8.35
CA ALA A 228 -9.36 10.71 -8.74
C ALA A 228 -8.65 9.70 -7.84
N LEU A 229 -9.38 8.72 -7.32
CA LEU A 229 -8.82 7.55 -6.64
C LEU A 229 -8.88 6.37 -7.60
N VAL A 230 -7.71 5.85 -7.93
CA VAL A 230 -7.53 4.76 -8.89
C VAL A 230 -7.12 3.51 -8.12
N CYS A 231 -7.87 2.43 -8.28
CA CYS A 231 -7.53 1.09 -7.76
C CYS A 231 -7.73 0.03 -8.86
N ASN A 232 -7.37 -1.22 -8.56
CA ASN A 232 -7.51 -2.35 -9.50
C ASN A 232 -8.18 -3.57 -8.83
N PHE A 233 -9.25 -3.32 -8.08
CA PHE A 233 -10.01 -4.34 -7.38
C PHE A 233 -10.77 -5.27 -8.33
N PRO A 234 -11.08 -6.51 -7.90
CA PRO A 234 -11.90 -7.42 -8.69
C PRO A 234 -13.21 -6.77 -9.13
N ARG A 235 -13.50 -6.88 -10.43
CA ARG A 235 -14.75 -6.39 -11.02
C ARG A 235 -15.93 -7.25 -10.55
N PRO A 236 -17.02 -6.65 -10.03
CA PRO A 236 -18.27 -7.37 -9.78
C PRO A 236 -18.79 -8.05 -11.05
N SER A 237 -19.17 -9.32 -10.94
CA SER A 237 -19.83 -10.05 -12.03
C SER A 237 -21.09 -10.74 -11.50
N ARG A 238 -21.46 -11.91 -12.03
CA ARG A 238 -22.50 -12.75 -11.42
C ARG A 238 -22.08 -13.27 -10.04
N GLU A 239 -20.79 -13.46 -9.82
CA GLU A 239 -20.21 -13.81 -8.52
C GLU A 239 -19.78 -12.55 -7.75
N ALA A 240 -19.80 -12.65 -6.42
CA ALA A 240 -19.36 -11.57 -5.55
C ALA A 240 -17.87 -11.25 -5.79
N ALA A 241 -17.57 -9.98 -6.04
CA ALA A 241 -16.19 -9.50 -6.12
C ALA A 241 -15.64 -9.31 -4.70
N LEU A 242 -14.76 -10.21 -4.28
CA LEU A 242 -14.20 -10.23 -2.94
C LEU A 242 -12.77 -9.69 -2.89
N LEU A 243 -12.53 -8.80 -1.93
CA LEU A 243 -11.24 -8.25 -1.58
C LEU A 243 -10.52 -9.09 -0.53
N ASP A 244 -9.21 -9.21 -0.67
CA ASP A 244 -8.36 -9.59 0.46
C ASP A 244 -8.29 -8.43 1.47
N HIS A 245 -8.02 -8.72 2.75
CA HIS A 245 -7.94 -7.66 3.78
C HIS A 245 -6.89 -6.58 3.44
N GLY A 246 -5.76 -6.97 2.84
CA GLY A 246 -4.75 -6.01 2.36
C GLY A 246 -5.27 -5.05 1.28
N GLU A 247 -6.21 -5.47 0.44
CA GLU A 247 -6.87 -4.59 -0.54
C GLU A 247 -7.84 -3.62 0.16
N VAL A 248 -8.49 -4.05 1.25
CA VAL A 248 -9.30 -3.15 2.11
C VAL A 248 -8.41 -2.08 2.75
N VAL A 249 -7.27 -2.48 3.32
CA VAL A 249 -6.26 -1.55 3.87
C VAL A 249 -5.78 -0.56 2.80
N THR A 250 -5.48 -1.07 1.60
CA THR A 250 -5.07 -0.24 0.46
C THR A 250 -6.15 0.78 0.11
N PHE A 251 -7.43 0.40 0.14
CA PHE A 251 -8.50 1.35 -0.14
C PHE A 251 -8.59 2.45 0.91
N PHE A 252 -8.53 2.12 2.20
CA PHE A 252 -8.50 3.12 3.28
C PHE A 252 -7.28 4.05 3.15
N HIS A 253 -6.12 3.50 2.81
CA HIS A 253 -4.89 4.27 2.57
C HIS A 253 -5.09 5.31 1.47
N GLU A 254 -5.50 4.89 0.26
CA GLU A 254 -5.69 5.82 -0.86
C GLU A 254 -6.82 6.82 -0.59
N PHE A 255 -7.86 6.39 0.12
CA PHE A 255 -8.94 7.28 0.52
C PHE A 255 -8.45 8.32 1.55
N GLY A 256 -7.42 8.00 2.34
CA GLY A 256 -6.74 8.96 3.19
C GLY A 256 -6.03 10.07 2.42
N HIS A 257 -5.29 9.72 1.36
CA HIS A 257 -4.72 10.71 0.44
C HIS A 257 -5.81 11.56 -0.20
N LEU A 258 -6.92 10.94 -0.60
CA LEU A 258 -8.08 11.64 -1.15
C LEU A 258 -8.63 12.67 -0.17
N LEU A 259 -8.86 12.28 1.09
CA LEU A 259 -9.37 13.19 2.12
C LEU A 259 -8.38 14.27 2.49
N HIS A 260 -7.09 13.94 2.58
CA HIS A 260 -6.04 14.93 2.82
C HIS A 260 -6.06 16.01 1.73
N HIS A 261 -6.22 15.61 0.46
CA HIS A 261 -6.36 16.56 -0.65
C HIS A 261 -7.62 17.41 -0.57
N LEU A 262 -8.78 16.79 -0.35
CA LEU A 262 -10.07 17.48 -0.39
C LEU A 262 -10.26 18.40 0.82
N LEU A 263 -9.99 17.91 2.04
CA LEU A 263 -10.16 18.69 3.27
C LEU A 263 -9.02 19.71 3.45
N GLY A 264 -7.80 19.38 3.03
CA GLY A 264 -6.66 20.30 2.99
C GLY A 264 -6.70 21.28 1.81
N GLY A 265 -7.69 21.16 0.93
CA GLY A 265 -7.80 21.92 -0.32
C GLY A 265 -8.27 23.37 -0.17
N HIS A 266 -8.40 23.88 1.04
CA HIS A 266 -9.02 25.18 1.34
C HIS A 266 -8.02 26.23 1.84
N THR A 267 -6.77 26.15 1.38
CA THR A 267 -5.73 27.11 1.74
C THR A 267 -5.80 28.38 0.88
N ARG A 268 -5.15 29.47 1.32
CA ARG A 268 -5.04 30.70 0.53
C ARG A 268 -4.17 30.52 -0.74
N TRP A 269 -3.22 29.57 -0.70
CA TRP A 269 -2.16 29.47 -1.69
C TRP A 269 -2.16 28.09 -2.35
N ARG A 270 -2.34 28.07 -3.67
CA ARG A 270 -2.37 26.83 -4.46
C ARG A 270 -1.13 25.95 -4.27
N GLY A 271 0.04 26.56 -4.06
CA GLY A 271 1.31 25.84 -3.92
C GLY A 271 1.44 24.95 -2.68
N ILE A 272 0.57 25.13 -1.67
CA ILE A 272 0.56 24.37 -0.41
C ILE A 272 -0.83 23.78 -0.11
N SER A 273 -1.65 23.61 -1.14
CA SER A 273 -3.03 23.12 -1.01
C SER A 273 -3.08 21.59 -1.10
N GLY A 274 -3.95 20.97 -0.31
CA GLY A 274 -4.17 19.53 -0.29
C GLY A 274 -2.93 18.76 0.18
N VAL A 275 -2.53 17.73 -0.55
CA VAL A 275 -1.41 16.84 -0.21
C VAL A 275 -0.01 17.45 -0.39
N ARG A 276 0.10 18.72 -0.78
CA ARG A 276 1.38 19.44 -0.97
C ARG A 276 2.04 19.78 0.37
N THR A 277 2.57 18.74 1.01
CA THR A 277 3.29 18.73 2.29
C THR A 277 4.70 18.17 2.08
N GLU A 278 5.51 18.13 3.14
CA GLU A 278 6.80 17.45 3.13
C GLU A 278 6.62 16.00 2.66
N TRP A 279 7.51 15.54 1.77
CA TRP A 279 7.33 14.26 1.09
C TRP A 279 7.40 13.05 2.05
N ASP A 280 8.09 13.19 3.18
CA ASP A 280 8.16 12.20 4.25
C ASP A 280 7.04 12.34 5.29
N PHE A 281 6.13 13.31 5.13
CA PHE A 281 4.91 13.44 5.93
C PHE A 281 3.64 13.02 5.17
N VAL A 282 3.63 13.10 3.84
CA VAL A 282 2.41 12.89 3.02
C VAL A 282 1.72 11.55 3.28
N GLU A 283 2.49 10.51 3.65
CA GLU A 283 1.98 9.18 3.97
C GLU A 283 1.45 9.03 5.41
N ALA A 284 1.73 9.98 6.31
CA ALA A 284 1.30 9.86 7.70
C ALA A 284 -0.24 9.87 7.84
N PRO A 285 -1.00 10.75 7.16
CA PRO A 285 -2.47 10.72 7.23
C PRO A 285 -3.08 9.45 6.63
N SER A 286 -2.56 8.95 5.50
CA SER A 286 -3.05 7.73 4.85
C SER A 286 -2.77 6.49 5.72
N GLN A 287 -1.54 6.36 6.24
CA GLN A 287 -1.17 5.27 7.13
C GLN A 287 -1.93 5.30 8.46
N MET A 288 -2.23 6.48 8.99
CA MET A 288 -3.09 6.61 10.16
C MET A 288 -4.47 5.99 9.89
N LEU A 289 -5.08 6.24 8.72
CA LEU A 289 -6.40 5.68 8.40
C LEU A 289 -6.39 4.16 8.18
N GLU A 290 -5.25 3.55 7.87
CA GLU A 290 -5.12 2.09 7.79
C GLU A 290 -5.51 1.39 9.11
N GLU A 291 -5.31 2.04 10.26
CA GLU A 291 -5.64 1.47 11.57
C GLU A 291 -7.14 1.19 11.76
N TRP A 292 -8.02 1.90 11.05
CA TRP A 292 -9.46 1.65 11.07
C TRP A 292 -9.83 0.31 10.43
N CYS A 293 -8.99 -0.24 9.55
CA CYS A 293 -9.18 -1.56 8.97
C CYS A 293 -8.89 -2.69 9.96
N TRP A 294 -8.39 -2.39 11.15
CA TRP A 294 -8.06 -3.35 12.20
C TRP A 294 -9.01 -3.27 13.40
N ASP A 295 -10.00 -2.37 13.36
CA ASP A 295 -10.99 -2.21 14.42
C ASP A 295 -12.27 -3.01 14.12
N ALA A 296 -12.62 -3.95 15.00
CA ALA A 296 -13.79 -4.80 14.81
C ALA A 296 -15.12 -4.02 14.79
N SER A 297 -15.22 -2.91 15.52
CA SER A 297 -16.43 -2.07 15.54
C SER A 297 -16.61 -1.32 14.22
N VAL A 298 -15.52 -0.92 13.57
CA VAL A 298 -15.53 -0.31 12.24
C VAL A 298 -15.89 -1.36 11.20
N LEU A 299 -15.17 -2.48 11.16
CA LEU A 299 -15.37 -3.52 10.15
C LEU A 299 -16.79 -4.09 10.19
N ARG A 300 -17.36 -4.36 11.37
CA ARG A 300 -18.72 -4.93 11.52
C ARG A 300 -19.83 -4.13 10.84
N ARG A 301 -19.61 -2.86 10.56
CA ARG A 301 -20.60 -1.98 9.92
C ARG A 301 -20.84 -2.37 8.46
N PHE A 302 -19.81 -2.84 7.78
CA PHE A 302 -19.84 -3.12 6.35
C PHE A 302 -19.37 -4.54 5.97
N ALA A 303 -18.44 -5.12 6.71
CA ALA A 303 -17.88 -6.43 6.45
C ALA A 303 -18.88 -7.52 6.86
N ARG A 304 -19.58 -8.06 5.86
CA ARG A 304 -20.63 -9.06 6.01
C ARG A 304 -20.37 -10.23 5.09
N HIS A 305 -20.52 -11.44 5.62
CA HIS A 305 -20.35 -12.66 4.83
C HIS A 305 -21.29 -12.63 3.62
N VAL A 306 -20.78 -12.95 2.43
CA VAL A 306 -21.58 -12.88 1.20
C VAL A 306 -22.72 -13.88 1.16
N GLU A 307 -22.57 -15.06 1.78
CA GLU A 307 -23.59 -16.09 1.80
C GLU A 307 -24.58 -15.97 2.97
N THR A 308 -24.09 -15.67 4.18
CA THR A 308 -24.93 -15.69 5.40
C THR A 308 -25.44 -14.30 5.79
N GLY A 309 -24.82 -13.23 5.28
CA GLY A 309 -25.13 -11.84 5.67
C GLY A 309 -24.65 -11.44 7.07
N GLU A 310 -24.07 -12.37 7.82
CA GLU A 310 -23.55 -12.13 9.17
C GLU A 310 -22.37 -11.16 9.15
N ALA A 311 -22.32 -10.26 10.14
CA ALA A 311 -21.21 -9.34 10.30
C ALA A 311 -19.93 -10.07 10.74
N ILE A 312 -18.77 -9.54 10.37
CA ILE A 312 -17.48 -10.14 10.73
C ILE A 312 -17.35 -10.32 12.26
N PRO A 313 -17.07 -11.55 12.76
CA PRO A 313 -16.92 -11.77 14.19
C PRO A 313 -15.69 -11.04 14.74
N ALA A 314 -15.80 -10.45 15.95
CA ALA A 314 -14.65 -9.75 16.56
C ALA A 314 -13.47 -10.70 16.78
N ALA A 315 -13.73 -11.93 17.24
CA ALA A 315 -12.71 -12.94 17.41
C ALA A 315 -11.97 -13.29 16.10
N LEU A 316 -12.61 -13.13 14.93
CA LEU A 316 -11.93 -13.31 13.65
C LEU A 316 -11.02 -12.12 13.32
N VAL A 317 -11.45 -10.89 13.63
CA VAL A 317 -10.62 -9.68 13.52
C VAL A 317 -9.42 -9.73 14.46
N ASP A 318 -9.61 -10.19 15.70
CA ASP A 318 -8.52 -10.32 16.68
C ASP A 318 -7.46 -11.34 16.21
N ARG A 319 -7.89 -12.49 15.66
CA ARG A 319 -6.97 -13.47 15.05
C ARG A 319 -6.24 -12.90 13.84
N MET A 320 -6.95 -12.17 12.97
CA MET A 320 -6.36 -11.50 11.80
C MET A 320 -5.28 -10.51 12.23
N ARG A 321 -5.56 -9.66 13.23
CA ARG A 321 -4.60 -8.69 13.77
C ARG A 321 -3.40 -9.39 14.42
N GLY A 322 -3.63 -10.42 15.22
CA GLY A 322 -2.56 -11.22 15.82
C GLY A 322 -1.68 -11.92 14.78
N ALA A 323 -2.27 -12.38 13.67
CA ALA A 323 -1.54 -12.99 12.56
C ALA A 323 -0.73 -11.97 11.74
N ASP A 324 -1.23 -10.74 11.61
CA ASP A 324 -0.52 -9.64 10.94
C ASP A 324 0.76 -9.24 11.67
N GLU A 325 0.78 -9.33 13.00
CA GLU A 325 1.99 -9.08 13.81
C GLU A 325 3.16 -10.00 13.42
N PHE A 326 2.88 -11.23 12.98
CA PHE A 326 3.93 -12.16 12.58
C PHE A 326 4.60 -11.74 11.27
N GLY A 327 5.93 -11.59 11.33
CA GLY A 327 6.75 -11.15 10.20
C GLY A 327 6.96 -9.64 10.14
N LYS A 328 6.34 -8.84 11.02
CA LYS A 328 6.55 -7.38 11.06
C LYS A 328 8.01 -7.02 11.34
N GLY A 329 8.70 -7.74 12.23
CA GLY A 329 10.12 -7.49 12.50
C GLY A 329 10.97 -7.67 11.25
N LEU A 330 10.75 -8.76 10.50
CA LEU A 330 11.43 -9.02 9.24
C LEU A 330 11.13 -7.96 8.19
N ARG A 331 9.86 -7.56 8.04
CA ARG A 331 9.44 -6.51 7.11
C ARG A 331 10.13 -5.18 7.44
N VAL A 332 10.13 -4.76 8.70
CA VAL A 332 10.77 -3.50 9.13
C VAL A 332 12.27 -3.54 8.84
N ARG A 333 12.97 -4.63 9.18
CA ARG A 333 14.40 -4.78 8.84
C ARG A 333 14.66 -4.70 7.34
N GLN A 334 13.81 -5.33 6.52
CA GLN A 334 13.91 -5.26 5.07
C GLN A 334 13.69 -3.83 4.54
N GLN A 335 12.71 -3.09 5.07
CA GLN A 335 12.49 -1.69 4.69
C GLN A 335 13.66 -0.80 5.10
N MET A 336 14.24 -1.01 6.28
CA MET A 336 15.44 -0.28 6.70
C MET A 336 16.66 -0.60 5.84
N PHE A 337 16.80 -1.85 5.37
CA PHE A 337 17.82 -2.19 4.37
C PHE A 337 17.64 -1.43 3.06
N TYR A 338 16.42 -1.32 2.54
CA TYR A 338 16.15 -0.55 1.32
C TYR A 338 16.39 0.96 1.54
N ALA A 339 15.95 1.51 2.68
CA ALA A 339 16.18 2.90 3.04
C ALA A 339 17.70 3.21 3.15
N ALA A 340 18.45 2.38 3.86
CA ALA A 340 19.90 2.52 4.01
C ALA A 340 20.61 2.42 2.66
N THR A 341 20.21 1.47 1.81
CA THR A 341 20.78 1.31 0.46
C THR A 341 20.53 2.54 -0.40
N SER A 342 19.29 3.05 -0.40
CA SER A 342 18.93 4.28 -1.11
C SER A 342 19.74 5.47 -0.62
N LEU A 343 19.80 5.70 0.70
CA LEU A 343 20.54 6.81 1.29
C LEU A 343 22.03 6.73 0.91
N ARG A 344 22.66 5.57 1.11
CA ARG A 344 24.10 5.36 0.82
C ARG A 344 24.46 5.53 -0.65
N LEU A 345 23.56 5.19 -1.57
CA LEU A 345 23.80 5.43 -3.00
C LEU A 345 23.83 6.93 -3.35
N HIS A 346 23.22 7.78 -2.53
CA HIS A 346 23.09 9.22 -2.78
C HIS A 346 23.93 10.10 -1.85
N ASP A 347 24.57 9.51 -0.84
CA ASP A 347 25.38 10.20 0.16
C ASP A 347 26.88 9.94 0.02
N ARG A 348 27.31 9.57 -1.19
CA ARG A 348 28.71 9.32 -1.54
C ARG A 348 29.05 9.91 -2.91
N ASP A 349 30.34 9.99 -3.21
CA ASP A 349 30.82 10.23 -4.58
C ASP A 349 30.44 9.02 -5.45
N PRO A 350 29.70 9.21 -6.57
CA PRO A 350 29.16 8.14 -7.41
C PRO A 350 30.18 7.16 -7.98
#